data_AF-A0A401PHT7-F1
#
_entry.id   AF-A0A401PHT7-F1
#
_cell.length_a   1.000
_cell.length_b   1.000
_cell.length_c   1.000
_cell.angle_alpha   90.00
_cell.angle_beta   90.00
_cell.angle_gamma   90.00
#
_symmetry.space_group_name_H-M   'P 1'
#
loop_
_entity.id
_entity.type
_entity.pdbx_description
1 polymer ?
#
loop_
_entity_poly.entity_id
_entity_poly.type
_entity_poly.pdbx_seq_one_letter_code
_entity_poly.pdbx_strand_id
1 'polypeptide(L)'
;MGRTVKWCWDLVFSLVLFLGVLLPFSRTLMYTNHWAVRITGGSEEANAIASKYGYRNLGQIGSLKDYYHFYHSRTMKRSTISSRGTHSFISMEPKVEWIQQQVVKRRIKRDFKAGAFQYPYFNDPKWSSMWYIHCNDDTHHCQSDMNIVGAWRRGYTGRNVVVTILDDGIERNHPDLQQNYDQMASFDVNGNDWDPMPRYDASNENK
;
A
#
# COMPACT_ATOMS: atom_id res chain seq x y z
N MET A 1 -34.71 -61.18 -21.36
CA MET A 1 -34.89 -59.94 -20.56
C MET A 1 -33.73 -59.86 -19.58
N GLY A 2 -32.67 -59.09 -19.79
CA GLY A 2 -32.62 -57.71 -20.23
C GLY A 2 -32.18 -56.86 -19.04
N ARG A 3 -30.87 -56.72 -18.82
CA ARG A 3 -30.31 -55.63 -18.00
C ARG A 3 -29.09 -55.06 -18.69
N THR A 4 -29.33 -53.91 -19.30
CA THR A 4 -28.39 -53.05 -19.98
C THR A 4 -27.50 -52.29 -19.00
N VAL A 5 -26.28 -52.06 -19.49
CA VAL A 5 -25.19 -51.25 -18.96
C VAL A 5 -25.66 -49.85 -18.55
N LYS A 6 -25.34 -49.40 -17.32
CA LYS A 6 -25.49 -47.98 -16.93
C LYS A 6 -24.40 -47.44 -16.00
N TRP A 7 -23.41 -48.24 -15.60
CA TRP A 7 -22.47 -47.86 -14.54
C TRP A 7 -21.13 -47.27 -15.01
N CYS A 8 -20.87 -47.17 -16.31
CA CYS A 8 -19.57 -46.72 -16.83
C CYS A 8 -19.55 -45.22 -17.21
N TRP A 9 -20.71 -44.63 -17.53
CA TRP A 9 -20.76 -43.24 -17.99
C TRP A 9 -20.77 -42.23 -16.83
N ASP A 10 -21.39 -42.56 -15.70
CA ASP A 10 -21.51 -41.65 -14.54
C ASP A 10 -20.18 -41.43 -13.79
N LEU A 11 -19.30 -42.43 -13.79
CA LEU A 11 -17.96 -42.33 -13.20
C LEU A 11 -17.01 -41.48 -14.05
N VAL A 12 -17.11 -41.56 -15.38
CA VAL A 12 -16.31 -40.72 -16.29
C VAL A 12 -16.77 -39.26 -16.23
N PHE A 13 -18.08 -39.02 -16.11
CA PHE A 13 -18.64 -37.66 -15.99
C PHE A 13 -18.26 -36.98 -14.66
N SER A 14 -18.23 -37.74 -13.56
CA SER A 14 -17.85 -37.24 -12.23
C SER A 14 -16.36 -36.88 -12.15
N LEU A 15 -15.48 -37.60 -12.86
CA LEU A 15 -14.05 -37.33 -12.89
C LEU A 15 -13.71 -36.04 -13.66
N VAL A 16 -14.41 -35.76 -14.75
CA VAL A 16 -14.24 -34.52 -15.56
C VAL A 16 -14.72 -33.27 -14.80
N LEU A 17 -15.78 -33.40 -14.01
CA LEU A 17 -16.31 -32.32 -13.16
C LEU A 17 -15.37 -31.99 -11.98
N PHE A 18 -14.67 -32.96 -11.42
CA PHE A 18 -13.67 -32.73 -10.36
C PHE A 18 -12.34 -32.18 -10.88
N LEU A 19 -11.92 -32.54 -12.11
CA LEU A 19 -10.71 -31.99 -12.74
C LEU A 19 -10.89 -30.56 -13.29
N GLY A 20 -12.12 -30.17 -13.68
CA GLY A 20 -12.41 -28.82 -14.18
C GLY A 20 -12.36 -27.71 -13.13
N VAL A 21 -12.47 -28.06 -11.84
CA VAL A 21 -12.54 -27.10 -10.72
C VAL A 21 -11.16 -26.75 -10.14
N LEU A 22 -10.12 -27.50 -10.51
CA LEU A 22 -8.75 -27.31 -10.01
C LEU A 22 -7.85 -26.51 -10.97
N LEU A 23 -8.39 -25.85 -12.00
CA LEU A 23 -7.62 -24.87 -12.73
C LEU A 23 -7.49 -23.61 -11.84
N PRO A 24 -6.29 -23.31 -11.29
CA PRO A 24 -6.12 -22.04 -10.61
C PRO A 24 -6.49 -20.95 -11.61
N PHE A 25 -7.34 -19.99 -11.19
CA PHE A 25 -7.56 -18.76 -11.94
C PHE A 25 -6.19 -18.15 -12.22
N SER A 26 -5.66 -18.38 -13.42
CA SER A 26 -4.40 -17.81 -13.84
C SER A 26 -4.61 -16.31 -13.84
N ARG A 27 -3.97 -15.62 -12.89
CA ARG A 27 -4.02 -14.16 -12.84
C ARG A 27 -3.36 -13.67 -14.10
N THR A 28 -4.16 -13.23 -15.06
CA THR A 28 -3.66 -12.73 -16.34
C THR A 28 -2.88 -11.44 -16.07
N LEU A 29 -1.59 -11.46 -16.38
CA LEU A 29 -0.76 -10.25 -16.36
C LEU A 29 -1.29 -9.30 -17.43
N MET A 30 -1.63 -8.07 -17.03
CA MET A 30 -2.03 -7.03 -17.97
C MET A 30 -0.83 -6.15 -18.30
N TYR A 31 -0.23 -6.37 -19.47
CA TYR A 31 0.85 -5.56 -20.01
C TYR A 31 0.34 -4.20 -20.49
N THR A 32 1.21 -3.20 -20.38
CA THR A 32 0.95 -1.82 -20.80
C THR A 32 1.86 -1.43 -21.97
N ASN A 33 1.63 -0.27 -22.56
CA ASN A 33 2.51 0.33 -23.59
C ASN A 33 3.67 1.15 -22.99
N HIS A 34 4.11 0.78 -21.79
CA HIS A 34 5.21 1.41 -21.09
C HIS A 34 6.30 0.39 -20.73
N TRP A 35 7.55 0.85 -20.73
CA TRP A 35 8.73 0.09 -20.38
C TRP A 35 9.57 0.86 -19.37
N ALA A 36 10.20 0.12 -18.46
CA ALA A 36 11.34 0.64 -17.73
C ALA A 36 12.60 0.06 -18.39
N VAL A 37 13.59 0.91 -18.62
CA VAL A 37 14.82 0.54 -19.31
C VAL A 37 15.99 1.09 -18.52
N ARG A 38 17.04 0.30 -18.33
CA ARG A 38 18.30 0.76 -17.78
C ARG A 38 19.30 0.97 -18.91
N ILE A 39 19.75 2.20 -19.11
CA ILE A 39 20.64 2.60 -20.20
C ILE A 39 21.79 3.41 -19.63
N THR A 40 23.02 2.94 -19.82
CA THR A 40 24.21 3.69 -19.41
C THR A 40 24.53 4.78 -20.43
N GLY A 41 25.09 5.90 -19.97
CA GLY A 41 25.48 7.03 -20.83
C GLY A 41 24.56 8.25 -20.76
N GLY A 42 23.58 8.27 -19.86
CA GLY A 42 22.76 9.45 -19.59
C GLY A 42 21.55 9.63 -20.50
N SER A 43 20.85 10.75 -20.32
CA SER A 43 19.54 10.99 -20.94
C SER A 43 19.60 11.15 -22.46
N GLU A 44 20.70 11.69 -22.99
CA GLU A 44 20.91 11.87 -24.43
C GLU A 44 20.98 10.52 -25.14
N GLU A 45 21.76 9.58 -24.60
CA GLU A 45 21.86 8.22 -25.12
C GLU A 45 20.51 7.50 -25.04
N ALA A 46 19.82 7.63 -23.90
CA ALA A 46 18.49 7.07 -23.74
C ALA A 46 17.50 7.62 -24.78
N ASN A 47 17.57 8.92 -25.12
CA ASN A 47 16.76 9.53 -26.19
C ASN A 47 17.10 8.98 -27.57
N ALA A 48 18.39 8.81 -27.88
CA ALA A 48 18.85 8.25 -29.15
C ALA A 48 18.35 6.80 -29.33
N ILE A 49 18.54 5.95 -28.32
CA ILE A 49 18.09 4.55 -28.33
C ILE A 49 16.57 4.48 -28.38
N ALA A 50 15.85 5.30 -27.60
CA ALA A 50 14.39 5.35 -27.65
C ALA A 50 13.91 5.60 -29.08
N SER A 51 14.43 6.64 -29.73
CA SER A 51 14.04 7.05 -31.08
C SER A 51 14.35 5.97 -32.12
N LYS A 52 15.53 5.32 -32.00
CA LYS A 52 15.96 4.23 -32.89
C LYS A 52 14.98 3.06 -32.94
N TYR A 53 14.37 2.71 -31.81
CA TYR A 53 13.43 1.58 -31.70
C TYR A 53 11.95 2.00 -31.66
N GLY A 54 11.64 3.27 -31.92
CA GLY A 54 10.26 3.77 -31.98
C GLY A 54 9.61 4.01 -30.61
N TYR A 55 10.41 4.12 -29.55
CA TYR A 55 9.97 4.57 -28.24
C TYR A 55 10.04 6.09 -28.10
N ARG A 56 9.21 6.64 -27.23
CA ARG A 56 9.36 7.97 -26.66
C ARG A 56 9.93 7.84 -25.25
N ASN A 57 11.06 8.48 -24.99
CA ASN A 57 11.60 8.60 -23.64
C ASN A 57 10.79 9.63 -22.85
N LEU A 58 10.26 9.24 -21.69
CA LEU A 58 9.50 10.10 -20.78
C LEU A 58 10.37 10.66 -19.65
N GLY A 59 11.67 10.34 -19.63
CA GLY A 59 12.63 10.82 -18.65
C GLY A 59 13.05 9.75 -17.63
N GLN A 60 13.87 10.17 -16.68
CA GLN A 60 14.42 9.30 -15.64
C GLN A 60 13.34 8.90 -14.63
N ILE A 61 13.40 7.66 -14.15
CA ILE A 61 12.47 7.13 -13.14
C ILE A 61 12.92 7.59 -11.75
N GLY A 62 12.43 8.73 -11.30
CA GLY A 62 12.74 9.28 -9.98
C GLY A 62 14.25 9.44 -9.77
N SER A 63 14.74 9.01 -8.60
CA SER A 63 16.16 9.05 -8.24
C SER A 63 16.98 7.86 -8.79
N LEU A 64 16.37 6.96 -9.57
CA LEU A 64 17.06 5.79 -10.11
C LEU A 64 17.98 6.22 -11.27
N LYS A 65 19.28 6.27 -11.00
CA LYS A 65 20.30 6.61 -11.99
C LYS A 65 20.27 5.65 -13.18
N ASP A 66 20.30 6.19 -14.39
CA ASP A 66 20.32 5.44 -15.65
C ASP A 66 19.05 4.60 -15.93
N TYR A 67 17.98 4.79 -15.15
CA TYR A 67 16.68 4.17 -15.41
C TYR A 67 15.72 5.15 -16.05
N TYR A 68 15.18 4.78 -17.21
CA TYR A 68 14.31 5.62 -18.03
C TYR A 68 12.95 4.97 -18.27
N HIS A 69 11.92 5.82 -18.38
CA HIS A 69 10.56 5.41 -18.67
C HIS A 69 10.28 5.55 -20.16
N PHE A 70 10.18 4.45 -20.89
CA PHE A 70 9.90 4.44 -22.31
C PHE A 70 8.42 4.18 -22.59
N TYR A 71 7.91 4.80 -23.65
CA TYR A 71 6.53 4.65 -24.13
C TYR A 71 6.51 4.29 -25.60
N HIS A 72 5.72 3.28 -26.00
CA HIS A 72 5.60 2.90 -27.42
C HIS A 72 4.16 3.07 -27.91
N SER A 73 3.92 4.08 -28.75
CA SER A 73 2.56 4.50 -29.17
C SER A 73 1.79 3.42 -29.93
N ARG A 74 2.46 2.59 -30.73
CA ARG A 74 1.83 1.53 -31.54
C ARG A 74 1.56 0.23 -30.76
N THR A 75 1.85 0.18 -29.47
CA THR A 75 1.57 -0.99 -28.63
C THR A 75 0.29 -0.79 -27.83
N MET A 76 -0.43 -1.88 -27.54
CA MET A 76 -1.71 -1.80 -26.86
C MET A 76 -1.55 -1.31 -25.42
N LYS A 77 -2.39 -0.35 -25.02
CA LYS A 77 -2.41 0.20 -23.65
C LYS A 77 -2.67 -0.86 -22.57
N ARG A 78 -3.44 -1.90 -22.91
CA ARG A 78 -3.74 -3.05 -22.05
C ARG A 78 -3.77 -4.32 -22.90
N SER A 79 -2.97 -5.30 -22.55
CA SER A 79 -2.90 -6.58 -23.25
C SER A 79 -2.63 -7.72 -22.27
N THR A 80 -3.20 -8.89 -22.49
CA THR A 80 -2.86 -10.12 -21.75
C THR A 80 -1.57 -10.77 -22.28
N ILE A 81 -1.05 -10.27 -23.41
CA ILE A 81 0.15 -10.75 -24.09
C ILE A 81 1.19 -9.63 -24.12
N SER A 82 2.45 -9.96 -23.85
CA SER A 82 3.55 -8.99 -23.94
C SER A 82 3.71 -8.49 -25.38
N SER A 83 4.15 -7.24 -25.54
CA SER A 83 4.38 -6.72 -26.89
C SER A 83 5.56 -7.42 -27.55
N ARG A 84 5.42 -7.68 -28.86
CA ARG A 84 6.44 -8.29 -29.71
C ARG A 84 6.59 -7.45 -30.97
N GLY A 85 7.79 -7.39 -31.52
CA GLY A 85 8.07 -6.74 -32.79
C GLY A 85 9.50 -6.19 -32.85
N THR A 86 9.77 -5.34 -33.83
CA THR A 86 11.09 -4.76 -34.04
C THR A 86 11.61 -3.97 -32.83
N HIS A 87 10.72 -3.34 -32.06
CA HIS A 87 11.09 -2.63 -30.85
C HIS A 87 11.73 -3.53 -29.78
N SER A 88 11.46 -4.85 -29.78
CA SER A 88 12.01 -5.80 -28.82
C SER A 88 13.53 -6.01 -28.98
N PHE A 89 14.10 -5.66 -30.15
CA PHE A 89 15.53 -5.75 -30.42
C PHE A 89 16.37 -4.70 -29.67
N ILE A 90 15.75 -3.74 -28.98
CA ILE A 90 16.44 -2.82 -28.06
C ILE A 90 17.27 -3.55 -27.00
N SER A 91 16.85 -4.77 -26.62
CA SER A 91 17.59 -5.63 -25.69
C SER A 91 18.97 -6.09 -26.19
N MET A 92 19.27 -5.89 -27.48
CA MET A 92 20.55 -6.20 -28.09
C MET A 92 21.52 -5.01 -28.11
N GLU A 93 21.08 -3.82 -27.70
CA GLU A 93 21.96 -2.65 -27.64
C GLU A 93 23.00 -2.80 -26.52
N PRO A 94 24.29 -2.53 -26.78
CA PRO A 94 25.35 -2.77 -25.80
C PRO A 94 25.21 -1.89 -24.55
N LYS A 95 24.54 -0.74 -24.66
CA LYS A 95 24.30 0.18 -23.53
C LYS A 95 23.00 -0.11 -22.78
N VAL A 96 22.14 -1.00 -23.28
CA VAL A 96 20.89 -1.39 -22.64
C VAL A 96 21.16 -2.60 -21.75
N GLU A 97 21.36 -2.36 -20.46
CA GLU A 97 21.61 -3.43 -19.50
C GLU A 97 20.35 -4.23 -19.16
N TRP A 98 19.19 -3.57 -19.22
CA TRP A 98 17.93 -4.17 -18.82
C TRP A 98 16.74 -3.45 -19.43
N ILE A 99 15.71 -4.21 -19.79
CA ILE A 99 14.41 -3.68 -20.23
C ILE A 99 13.28 -4.57 -19.74
N GLN A 100 12.20 -3.94 -19.24
CA GLN A 100 10.99 -4.66 -18.87
C GLN A 100 9.72 -3.87 -19.22
N GLN A 101 8.79 -4.54 -19.90
CA GLN A 101 7.44 -4.02 -20.13
C GLN A 101 6.67 -3.95 -18.81
N GLN A 102 6.08 -2.80 -18.52
CA GLN A 102 5.34 -2.56 -17.30
C GLN A 102 4.01 -3.33 -17.32
N VAL A 103 3.72 -4.00 -16.21
CA VAL A 103 2.48 -4.74 -15.99
C VAL A 103 1.62 -4.02 -14.96
N VAL A 104 0.32 -3.95 -15.22
CA VAL A 104 -0.65 -3.39 -14.26
C VAL A 104 -0.66 -4.27 -13.01
N LYS A 105 -0.29 -3.67 -11.88
CA LYS A 105 -0.46 -4.29 -10.57
C LYS A 105 -1.85 -3.96 -10.05
N ARG A 106 -2.63 -4.98 -9.69
CA ARG A 106 -3.92 -4.78 -9.03
C ARG A 106 -3.68 -4.35 -7.59
N ARG A 107 -4.11 -3.15 -7.22
CA ARG A 107 -4.19 -2.73 -5.81
C ARG A 107 -5.26 -3.60 -5.15
N ILE A 108 -4.88 -4.33 -4.11
CA ILE A 108 -5.80 -5.05 -3.24
C ILE A 108 -5.74 -4.32 -1.90
N LYS A 109 -6.89 -3.89 -1.37
CA LYS A 109 -6.96 -3.34 -0.02
C LYS A 109 -6.40 -4.42 0.90
N ARG A 110 -5.44 -4.06 1.76
CA ARG A 110 -4.90 -5.01 2.74
C ARG A 110 -5.98 -5.20 3.80
N ASP A 111 -6.97 -6.02 3.48
CA ASP A 111 -8.09 -6.26 4.39
C ASP A 111 -7.55 -6.96 5.63
N PHE A 112 -8.03 -6.49 6.78
CA PHE A 112 -7.72 -7.07 8.07
C PHE A 112 -8.35 -8.47 8.13
N LYS A 113 -7.54 -9.53 8.16
CA LYS A 113 -8.05 -10.89 8.41
C LYS A 113 -8.39 -11.00 9.89
N ALA A 114 -9.67 -11.01 10.22
CA ALA A 114 -10.20 -11.08 11.58
C ALA A 114 -9.89 -12.39 12.35
N GLY A 115 -9.04 -13.28 11.82
CA GLY A 115 -8.98 -14.68 12.25
C GLY A 115 -7.83 -15.12 13.16
N ALA A 116 -6.91 -14.24 13.61
CA ALA A 116 -5.70 -14.75 14.30
C ALA A 116 -5.01 -13.82 15.30
N PHE A 117 -5.61 -12.71 15.73
CA PHE A 117 -4.94 -11.81 16.66
C PHE A 117 -5.85 -11.45 17.82
N GLN A 118 -5.47 -11.89 19.03
CA GLN A 118 -6.13 -11.49 20.26
C GLN A 118 -6.21 -9.96 20.30
N TYR A 119 -7.38 -9.43 20.66
CA TYR A 119 -7.51 -8.02 20.94
C TYR A 119 -6.55 -7.69 22.09
N PRO A 120 -5.74 -6.63 22.01
CA PRO A 120 -5.05 -6.15 23.19
C PRO A 120 -6.11 -5.85 24.25
N TYR A 121 -5.92 -6.36 25.46
CA TYR A 121 -6.83 -6.05 26.56
C TYR A 121 -6.62 -4.60 26.97
N PHE A 122 -7.63 -3.76 26.72
CA PHE A 122 -7.67 -2.37 27.19
C PHE A 122 -8.57 -2.30 28.42
N ASN A 123 -8.03 -1.81 29.52
CA ASN A 123 -8.75 -1.64 30.80
C ASN A 123 -9.29 -0.21 30.99
N ASP A 124 -9.24 0.62 29.95
CA ASP A 124 -9.76 1.98 29.98
C ASP A 124 -11.30 1.97 30.11
N PRO A 125 -11.89 2.58 31.16
CA PRO A 125 -13.34 2.60 31.36
C PRO A 125 -14.12 3.28 30.23
N LYS A 126 -13.50 4.21 29.51
CA LYS A 126 -14.07 4.93 28.37
C LYS A 126 -13.81 4.22 27.05
N TRP A 127 -13.07 3.10 27.03
CA TRP A 127 -12.78 2.32 25.83
C TRP A 127 -14.03 2.14 24.98
N SER A 128 -15.13 1.64 25.54
CA SER A 128 -16.40 1.42 24.81
C SER A 128 -16.96 2.63 24.06
N SER A 129 -16.58 3.86 24.44
CA SER A 129 -17.00 5.12 23.82
C SER A 129 -16.03 5.64 22.74
N MET A 130 -14.85 5.04 22.59
CA MET A 130 -13.80 5.46 21.65
C MET A 130 -14.04 4.94 20.22
N TRP A 131 -15.19 5.30 19.64
CA TRP A 131 -15.64 4.87 18.31
C TRP A 131 -14.64 5.17 17.18
N TYR A 132 -13.79 6.18 17.37
CA TYR A 132 -12.75 6.58 16.41
C TYR A 132 -11.52 5.64 16.43
N ILE A 133 -11.31 4.87 17.51
CA ILE A 133 -10.22 3.89 17.63
C ILE A 133 -10.69 2.50 17.25
N HIS A 134 -11.80 2.05 17.83
CA HIS A 134 -12.35 0.71 17.63
C HIS A 134 -13.87 0.75 17.45
N CYS A 135 -14.37 -0.26 16.76
CA CYS A 135 -15.78 -0.46 16.49
C CYS A 135 -16.19 -1.85 16.99
N ASN A 136 -17.30 -1.95 17.72
CA ASN A 136 -17.93 -3.22 18.04
C ASN A 136 -18.93 -3.58 16.93
N ASP A 137 -18.90 -4.84 16.47
CA ASP A 137 -19.58 -5.33 15.26
C ASP A 137 -21.12 -5.37 15.32
N ASP A 138 -21.76 -5.02 16.44
CA ASP A 138 -23.15 -5.42 16.67
C ASP A 138 -24.23 -4.48 16.14
N THR A 139 -23.93 -3.25 15.69
CA THR A 139 -25.01 -2.32 15.29
C THR A 139 -24.86 -1.53 14.01
N HIS A 140 -23.67 -1.24 13.49
CA HIS A 140 -23.55 -0.50 12.22
C HIS A 140 -22.29 -0.89 11.45
N HIS A 141 -22.27 -0.60 10.15
CA HIS A 141 -21.13 -0.74 9.22
C HIS A 141 -19.93 0.11 9.66
N CYS A 142 -19.39 -0.14 10.85
CA CYS A 142 -18.34 0.64 11.50
C CYS A 142 -17.01 0.01 11.13
N GLN A 143 -16.52 0.34 9.94
CA GLN A 143 -15.09 0.29 9.70
C GLN A 143 -14.53 1.60 10.26
N SER A 144 -13.72 1.57 11.32
CA SER A 144 -12.92 2.76 11.63
C SER A 144 -12.02 3.01 10.43
N ASP A 145 -12.19 4.16 9.76
CA ASP A 145 -11.45 4.47 8.52
C ASP A 145 -9.93 4.40 8.71
N MET A 146 -9.47 4.63 9.95
CA MET A 146 -8.07 4.63 10.35
C MET A 146 -7.49 3.24 10.66
N ASN A 147 -8.30 2.24 10.99
CA ASN A 147 -7.87 0.88 11.37
C ASN A 147 -6.74 0.85 12.44
N ILE A 148 -6.90 1.66 13.50
CA ILE A 148 -5.90 1.86 14.56
C ILE A 148 -5.58 0.54 15.29
N VAL A 149 -6.62 -0.22 15.67
CA VAL A 149 -6.45 -1.53 16.33
C VAL A 149 -5.65 -2.50 15.45
N GLY A 150 -5.82 -2.45 14.13
CA GLY A 150 -5.05 -3.27 13.19
C GLY A 150 -3.56 -2.91 13.16
N ALA A 151 -3.20 -1.63 13.33
CA ALA A 151 -1.82 -1.18 13.44
C ALA A 151 -1.19 -1.62 14.78
N TRP A 152 -1.91 -1.44 15.89
CA TRP A 152 -1.47 -1.86 17.22
C TRP A 152 -1.25 -3.38 17.31
N ARG A 153 -2.13 -4.18 16.70
CA ARG A 153 -1.97 -5.64 16.58
C ARG A 153 -0.70 -6.07 15.84
N ARG A 154 -0.14 -5.20 15.00
CA ARG A 154 1.14 -5.42 14.30
C ARG A 154 2.33 -4.85 15.06
N GLY A 155 2.13 -4.32 16.26
CA GLY A 155 3.17 -3.71 17.10
C GLY A 155 3.49 -2.26 16.76
N TYR A 156 2.72 -1.60 15.88
CA TYR A 156 2.94 -0.20 15.54
C TYR A 156 2.16 0.71 16.50
N THR A 157 2.80 1.18 17.56
CA THR A 157 2.13 2.00 18.61
C THR A 157 2.53 3.46 18.61
N GLY A 158 3.53 3.86 17.81
CA GLY A 158 4.13 5.21 17.88
C GLY A 158 5.28 5.34 18.89
N ARG A 159 5.74 4.24 19.51
CA ARG A 159 6.93 4.26 20.38
C ARG A 159 8.14 4.80 19.62
N ASN A 160 8.93 5.65 20.27
CA ASN A 160 10.08 6.39 19.72
C ASN A 160 9.72 7.45 18.66
N VAL A 161 8.45 7.84 18.58
CA VAL A 161 8.02 9.02 17.82
C VAL A 161 7.65 10.11 18.83
N VAL A 162 8.22 11.30 18.65
CA VAL A 162 7.86 12.50 19.42
C VAL A 162 6.94 13.35 18.56
N VAL A 163 5.81 13.76 19.13
CA VAL A 163 4.81 14.62 18.46
C VAL A 163 4.71 15.93 19.23
N THR A 164 4.99 17.04 18.57
CA THR A 164 4.79 18.39 19.12
C THR A 164 3.44 18.92 18.62
N ILE A 165 2.64 19.45 19.53
CA ILE A 165 1.33 20.04 19.24
C ILE A 165 1.44 21.54 19.57
N LEU A 166 1.09 22.40 18.61
CA LEU A 166 1.00 23.84 18.83
C LEU A 166 -0.44 24.16 19.23
N ASP A 167 -0.67 24.33 20.53
CA ASP A 167 -2.00 24.50 21.12
C ASP A 167 -1.96 25.44 22.34
N ASP A 168 -3.03 25.44 23.13
CA ASP A 168 -3.22 26.22 24.37
C ASP A 168 -2.42 25.73 25.58
N GLY A 169 -1.89 24.51 25.53
CA GLY A 169 -1.07 23.92 26.57
C GLY A 169 -1.28 22.41 26.68
N ILE A 170 -0.69 21.80 27.71
CA ILE A 170 -0.90 20.40 28.05
C ILE A 170 -0.85 20.19 29.56
N GLU A 171 -1.86 19.51 30.09
CA GLU A 171 -1.90 19.09 31.49
C GLU A 171 -0.90 17.96 31.75
N ARG A 172 0.40 18.29 31.85
CA ARG A 172 1.50 17.30 31.98
C ARG A 172 1.37 16.33 33.15
N ASN A 173 0.59 16.68 34.18
CA ASN A 173 0.34 15.85 35.35
C ASN A 173 -0.93 14.98 35.24
N HIS A 174 -1.66 15.03 34.13
CA HIS A 174 -2.83 14.18 33.94
C HIS A 174 -2.41 12.69 33.85
N PRO A 175 -3.08 11.76 34.56
CA PRO A 175 -2.66 10.36 34.62
C PRO A 175 -2.52 9.68 33.24
N ASP A 176 -3.36 10.05 32.28
CA ASP A 176 -3.31 9.52 30.91
C ASP A 176 -2.19 10.12 30.04
N LEU A 177 -1.61 11.24 30.45
CA LEU A 177 -0.59 11.99 29.69
C LEU A 177 0.80 11.88 30.32
N GLN A 178 0.91 11.87 31.64
CA GLN A 178 2.17 12.01 32.39
C GLN A 178 3.25 11.00 31.98
N GLN A 179 2.86 9.79 31.58
CA GLN A 179 3.82 8.73 31.21
C GLN A 179 4.41 8.94 29.80
N ASN A 180 3.71 9.68 28.95
CA ASN A 180 4.09 9.93 27.55
C ASN A 180 4.48 11.39 27.30
N TYR A 181 4.48 12.24 28.32
CA TYR A 181 4.88 13.63 28.24
C TYR A 181 6.40 13.75 28.03
N ASP A 182 6.81 14.58 27.07
CA ASP A 182 8.22 14.89 26.81
C ASP A 182 8.49 16.38 27.06
N GLN A 183 9.21 16.67 28.15
CA GLN A 183 9.59 18.02 28.53
C GLN A 183 10.53 18.69 27.52
N MET A 184 11.36 17.91 26.81
CA MET A 184 12.31 18.46 25.83
C MET A 184 11.61 18.89 24.54
N ALA A 185 10.41 18.35 24.29
CA ALA A 185 9.57 18.67 23.15
C ALA A 185 8.46 19.69 23.48
N SER A 186 8.49 20.27 24.69
CA SER A 186 7.46 21.17 25.20
C SER A 186 8.03 22.52 25.57
N PHE A 187 7.33 23.61 25.24
CA PHE A 187 7.73 24.97 25.56
C PHE A 187 6.50 25.89 25.54
N ASP A 188 6.33 26.73 26.56
CA ASP A 188 5.33 27.79 26.57
C ASP A 188 5.89 29.05 25.93
N VAL A 189 5.43 29.34 24.71
CA VAL A 189 5.85 30.53 23.96
C VAL A 189 5.25 31.81 24.54
N ASN A 190 4.07 31.76 25.16
CA ASN A 190 3.41 32.95 25.66
C ASN A 190 4.04 33.41 26.98
N GLY A 191 4.29 32.47 27.91
CA GLY A 191 5.04 32.71 29.15
C GLY A 191 6.56 32.77 28.98
N ASN A 192 7.07 32.31 27.83
CA ASN A 192 8.51 32.16 27.54
C ASN A 192 9.22 31.32 28.61
N ASP A 193 8.63 30.18 28.95
CA ASP A 193 9.14 29.22 29.92
C ASP A 193 8.92 27.76 29.47
N TRP A 194 9.38 26.81 30.29
CA TRP A 194 9.29 25.38 29.97
C TRP A 194 8.04 24.70 30.55
N ASP A 195 7.09 25.45 31.11
CA ASP A 195 5.88 24.91 31.74
C ASP A 195 4.65 25.10 30.85
N PRO A 196 4.29 24.10 30.01
CA PRO A 196 3.16 24.21 29.10
C PRO A 196 1.81 24.00 29.81
N MET A 197 1.76 24.08 31.15
CA MET A 197 0.54 23.86 31.93
C MET A 197 -0.51 24.93 31.60
N PRO A 198 -1.75 24.54 31.25
CA PRO A 198 -2.82 25.50 31.04
C PRO A 198 -3.08 26.36 32.28
N ARG A 199 -3.37 27.65 32.06
CA ARG A 199 -3.72 28.59 33.12
C ARG A 199 -5.23 28.82 33.11
N TYR A 200 -5.92 28.38 34.15
CA TYR A 200 -7.36 28.61 34.31
C TYR A 200 -7.62 29.98 34.94
N ASP A 201 -7.26 31.05 34.25
CA ASP A 201 -7.64 32.40 34.66
C ASP A 201 -9.03 32.76 34.11
N ALA A 202 -9.68 33.73 34.76
CA ALA A 202 -11.04 34.16 34.37
C ALA A 202 -11.09 34.83 32.99
N SER A 203 -9.94 35.20 32.41
CA SER A 203 -9.88 35.76 31.05
C SER A 203 -10.07 34.70 29.97
N ASN A 204 -9.87 33.41 30.28
CA ASN A 204 -9.93 32.33 29.29
C ASN A 204 -9.01 32.61 28.07
N GLU A 205 -7.92 33.35 28.32
CA GLU A 205 -6.93 33.78 27.34
C GLU A 205 -5.66 32.94 27.51
N ASN A 206 -5.13 32.43 26.41
CA ASN A 206 -3.81 31.82 26.40
C ASN A 206 -2.76 32.92 26.45
N LYS A 207 -2.18 33.15 27.63
CA LYS A 207 -1.12 34.13 27.93
C LYS A 207 0.14 33.48 28.44
#